data_AF-A0A9J7ESA4-F1
#
_entry.id   AF-A0A9J7ESA4-F1
#
_cell.length_a   1.000
_cell.length_b   1.000
_cell.length_c   1.000
_cell.angle_alpha   90.00
_cell.angle_beta   90.00
_cell.angle_gamma   90.00
#
_symmetry.space_group_name_H-M   'P 1'
#
loop_
_entity.id
_entity.type
_entity.pdbx_description
1 polymer ?
#
loop_
_entity_poly.entity_id
_entity_poly.type
_entity_poly.pdbx_seq_one_letter_code
_entity_poly.pdbx_strand_id
1 'polypeptide(L)'
;MNITRLHMTKQLLRYAVLVKNVQRMIPNSDYYSTMTLDAFANEIFDRHKTVKFQRSDLTEANIQRCTYTSDKTNLCTLTSLDLENKFTELIGKNWDRDIVELINQCKECKKLLTYATVKKLFRHYSMNGRPEKVAIIQEYCLKVDPVSYRRNGEFLHYLAKAECIKGNSDKGLSILKSCYKKYDSLRSFYRIIFRELIQDSVLNRSEASLVIFKKYVLLFSDEWSDHYPLVCFWHICWASNWFSDQMLGDELLETSDVLLGIIGEKATAFSIMALKDFNEDAVVRLLQTLLKYEMMTEYVAVLQVLFNYKLRNRDIRGCTEIIRNCEVLGVTLPSNQQGRYIKMLIDDKSQKWTKEPTKTPFKDFKLKF
;
A
#
# COMPACT_ATOMS: atom_id res chain seq x y z
N MET A 1 -17.02 46.11 -19.64
CA MET A 1 -16.97 45.22 -20.82
C MET A 1 -16.58 43.83 -20.37
N ASN A 2 -17.55 42.92 -20.30
CA ASN A 2 -17.41 41.53 -19.88
C ASN A 2 -17.91 40.65 -21.04
N ILE A 3 -17.02 39.95 -21.74
CA ILE A 3 -17.28 38.70 -22.49
C ILE A 3 -15.90 38.10 -22.75
N THR A 4 -15.56 37.01 -22.07
CA THR A 4 -14.55 35.99 -22.50
C THR A 4 -14.40 34.84 -21.49
N ARG A 5 -14.90 34.95 -20.25
CA ARG A 5 -14.73 33.89 -19.23
C ARG A 5 -15.70 32.70 -19.28
N LEU A 6 -16.65 32.63 -20.22
CA LEU A 6 -17.71 31.60 -20.17
C LEU A 6 -17.56 30.41 -21.14
N HIS A 7 -16.54 30.37 -22.00
CA HIS A 7 -16.47 29.33 -23.05
C HIS A 7 -15.58 28.11 -22.72
N MET A 8 -14.65 28.23 -21.75
CA MET A 8 -13.73 27.15 -21.35
C MET A 8 -14.37 26.06 -20.47
N THR A 9 -15.39 26.41 -19.68
CA THR A 9 -16.01 25.46 -18.73
C THR A 9 -16.95 24.46 -19.42
N LYS A 10 -17.60 24.84 -20.53
CA LYS A 10 -18.47 23.95 -21.29
C LYS A 10 -17.72 22.87 -22.09
N GLN A 11 -16.49 23.15 -22.53
CA GLN A 11 -15.65 22.15 -23.22
C GLN A 11 -15.12 21.07 -22.26
N LEU A 12 -14.72 21.45 -21.04
CA LEU A 12 -14.28 20.49 -20.01
C LEU A 12 -15.41 19.57 -19.55
N LEU A 13 -16.63 20.09 -19.41
CA LEU A 13 -17.82 19.30 -19.09
C LEU A 13 -18.17 18.30 -20.19
N ARG A 14 -18.05 18.70 -21.47
CA ARG A 14 -18.26 17.77 -22.60
C ARG A 14 -17.19 16.69 -22.68
N TYR A 15 -15.94 17.02 -22.39
CA TYR A 15 -14.85 16.04 -22.32
C TYR A 15 -15.05 15.03 -21.18
N ALA A 16 -15.46 15.50 -19.99
CA ALA A 16 -15.76 14.63 -18.85
C ALA A 16 -16.95 13.69 -19.10
N VAL A 17 -17.99 14.16 -19.81
CA VAL A 17 -19.13 13.31 -20.22
C VAL A 17 -18.70 12.29 -21.29
N LEU A 18 -17.80 12.66 -22.21
CA LEU A 18 -17.27 11.75 -23.22
C LEU A 18 -16.44 10.63 -22.58
N VAL A 19 -15.55 10.96 -21.63
CA VAL A 19 -14.74 9.98 -20.87
C VAL A 19 -15.63 9.03 -20.07
N LYS A 20 -16.69 9.55 -19.44
CA LYS A 20 -17.64 8.75 -18.66
C LYS A 20 -18.48 7.81 -19.54
N ASN A 21 -18.79 8.21 -20.77
CA ASN A 21 -19.54 7.38 -21.71
C ASN A 21 -18.64 6.32 -22.38
N VAL A 22 -17.37 6.62 -22.63
CA VAL A 22 -16.38 5.63 -23.11
C VAL A 22 -16.11 4.57 -22.04
N GLN A 23 -16.03 4.95 -20.75
CA GLN A 23 -15.92 3.99 -19.63
C GLN A 23 -17.13 3.07 -19.48
N ARG A 24 -18.31 3.45 -19.95
CA ARG A 24 -19.53 2.61 -19.91
C ARG A 24 -19.64 1.61 -21.06
N MET A 25 -18.86 1.77 -22.12
CA MET A 25 -18.91 0.90 -23.30
C MET A 25 -17.80 -0.17 -23.33
N ILE A 26 -16.91 -0.19 -22.35
CA ILE A 26 -15.89 -1.24 -22.22
C ILE A 26 -16.49 -2.39 -21.40
N PRO A 27 -16.69 -3.59 -21.97
CA PRO A 27 -17.14 -4.75 -21.21
C PRO A 27 -16.09 -5.12 -20.17
N ASN A 28 -16.53 -5.41 -18.94
CA ASN A 28 -15.69 -5.93 -17.85
C ASN A 28 -14.83 -7.11 -18.33
N SER A 29 -13.57 -6.81 -18.62
CA SER A 29 -12.51 -7.80 -18.84
C SER A 29 -11.40 -7.45 -17.85
N ASP A 30 -11.47 -8.07 -16.68
CA ASP A 30 -10.52 -7.94 -15.56
C ASP A 30 -9.14 -8.53 -15.90
N TYR A 31 -8.41 -7.89 -16.81
CA TYR A 31 -6.98 -8.13 -17.00
C TYR A 31 -6.27 -6.80 -17.24
N TYR A 32 -5.71 -6.23 -16.18
CA TYR A 32 -4.78 -5.11 -16.27
C TYR A 32 -3.42 -5.62 -16.77
N SER A 33 -3.24 -5.56 -18.08
CA SER A 33 -1.93 -5.63 -18.75
C SER A 33 -1.22 -4.28 -18.61
N THR A 34 0.05 -4.32 -18.23
CA THR A 34 1.01 -3.21 -18.06
C THR A 34 0.47 -2.00 -17.29
N MET A 35 0.50 -2.05 -15.96
CA MET A 35 0.40 -0.82 -15.17
C MET A 35 1.63 0.05 -15.43
N THR A 36 1.41 1.23 -16.02
CA THR A 36 2.42 2.29 -16.08
C THR A 36 2.64 2.85 -14.67
N LEU A 37 3.85 3.32 -14.37
CA LEU A 37 4.22 3.92 -13.07
C LEU A 37 3.32 5.12 -12.66
N ASP A 38 2.62 5.76 -13.60
CA ASP A 38 1.63 6.78 -13.28
C ASP A 38 0.33 6.18 -12.70
N ALA A 39 0.01 4.94 -13.03
CA ALA A 39 -1.07 4.19 -12.38
C ALA A 39 -0.70 3.80 -10.93
N PHE A 40 0.59 3.68 -10.59
CA PHE A 40 1.06 3.45 -9.22
C PHE A 40 0.80 4.67 -8.33
N ALA A 41 1.16 5.88 -8.79
CA ALA A 41 0.83 7.11 -8.06
C ALA A 41 -0.69 7.27 -7.87
N ASN A 42 -1.48 6.92 -8.90
CA ASN A 42 -2.94 6.99 -8.86
C ASN A 42 -3.61 5.93 -7.97
N GLU A 43 -3.12 4.68 -7.95
CA GLU A 43 -3.67 3.61 -7.10
C GLU A 43 -3.35 3.85 -5.61
N ILE A 44 -2.19 4.47 -5.29
CA ILE A 44 -1.89 4.93 -3.92
C ILE A 44 -2.91 5.98 -3.45
N PHE A 45 -3.35 6.90 -4.34
CA PHE A 45 -4.37 7.90 -3.99
C PHE A 45 -5.72 7.28 -3.59
N ASP A 46 -6.10 6.13 -4.14
CA ASP A 46 -7.40 5.52 -3.90
C ASP A 46 -7.45 4.64 -2.63
N ARG A 47 -6.34 4.01 -2.21
CA ARG A 47 -6.34 3.12 -1.04
C ARG A 47 -6.16 3.81 0.31
N HIS A 48 -5.65 5.04 0.39
CA HIS A 48 -5.50 5.73 1.69
C HIS A 48 -6.83 6.20 2.32
N LYS A 49 -7.96 6.10 1.60
CA LYS A 49 -9.29 6.30 2.19
C LYS A 49 -9.83 5.08 2.96
N THR A 50 -9.26 3.88 2.76
CA THR A 50 -9.81 2.62 3.30
C THR A 50 -9.03 2.01 4.46
N VAL A 51 -7.91 2.61 4.90
CA VAL A 51 -7.02 2.06 5.96
C VAL A 51 -7.43 2.47 7.39
N LYS A 52 -8.73 2.73 7.64
CA LYS A 52 -9.24 2.98 9.01
C LYS A 52 -9.96 1.80 9.66
N PHE A 53 -9.89 0.60 9.10
CA PHE A 53 -10.56 -0.55 9.69
C PHE A 53 -9.63 -1.73 9.97
N GLN A 54 -9.73 -2.21 11.22
CA GLN A 54 -9.23 -3.46 11.80
C GLN A 54 -7.82 -3.45 12.41
N ARG A 55 -7.66 -2.63 13.45
CA ARG A 55 -7.13 -3.16 14.72
C ARG A 55 -8.33 -3.39 15.64
N SER A 56 -8.66 -4.64 15.94
CA SER A 56 -9.52 -4.98 17.06
C SER A 56 -8.65 -5.64 18.11
N ASP A 57 -8.71 -5.06 19.31
CA ASP A 57 -8.01 -5.46 20.51
C ASP A 57 -8.13 -6.96 20.78
N LEU A 58 -6.99 -7.59 21.02
CA LEU A 58 -6.90 -8.92 21.61
C LEU A 58 -7.12 -8.75 23.13
N THR A 59 -8.35 -8.94 23.59
CA THR A 59 -8.61 -9.28 24.98
C THR A 59 -8.59 -10.79 25.15
N GLU A 60 -7.76 -11.24 26.08
CA GLU A 60 -7.61 -12.63 26.51
C GLU A 60 -8.97 -13.25 26.84
N ALA A 61 -9.34 -14.33 26.14
CA ALA A 61 -10.53 -15.10 26.43
C ALA A 61 -10.13 -16.47 27.00
N ASN A 62 -10.61 -16.72 28.21
CA ASN A 62 -10.49 -17.95 28.97
C ASN A 62 -10.86 -19.20 28.15
N ILE A 63 -10.00 -20.21 28.24
CA ILE A 63 -10.17 -21.53 27.64
C ILE A 63 -11.25 -22.29 28.44
N GLN A 64 -12.46 -22.35 27.91
CA GLN A 64 -13.46 -23.32 28.36
C GLN A 64 -13.62 -24.40 27.28
N ARG A 65 -12.98 -25.55 27.51
CA ARG A 65 -13.13 -26.76 26.69
C ARG A 65 -14.52 -27.34 26.92
N CYS A 66 -15.45 -27.10 25.99
CA CYS A 66 -16.64 -27.93 25.84
C CYS A 66 -16.39 -28.94 24.72
N THR A 67 -16.34 -30.22 25.09
CA THR A 67 -16.33 -31.36 24.17
C THR A 67 -17.71 -31.50 23.54
N TYR A 68 -17.90 -30.99 22.33
CA TYR A 68 -19.07 -31.34 21.51
C TYR A 68 -18.78 -32.61 20.70
N THR A 69 -19.65 -33.59 20.88
CA THR A 69 -19.70 -34.85 20.15
C THR A 69 -20.14 -34.59 18.70
N SER A 70 -19.41 -35.19 17.75
CA SER A 70 -19.66 -35.04 16.31
C SER A 70 -20.96 -35.75 15.93
N ASP A 71 -22.05 -35.02 15.80
CA ASP A 71 -23.19 -35.51 15.03
C ASP A 71 -22.82 -35.40 13.54
N LYS A 72 -22.62 -36.57 12.92
CA LYS A 72 -22.45 -36.73 11.48
C LYS A 72 -23.74 -36.29 10.77
N THR A 73 -23.92 -34.98 10.66
CA THR A 73 -24.98 -34.37 9.87
C THR A 73 -24.71 -34.73 8.40
N ASN A 74 -25.73 -35.24 7.69
CA ASN A 74 -25.63 -35.59 6.28
C ASN A 74 -25.32 -34.34 5.44
N LEU A 75 -24.05 -34.06 5.23
CA LEU A 75 -23.58 -32.81 4.64
C LEU A 75 -24.00 -32.62 3.18
N CYS A 76 -24.32 -33.72 2.49
CA CYS A 76 -24.79 -33.70 1.10
C CYS A 76 -26.12 -32.96 0.93
N THR A 77 -26.95 -32.80 1.98
CA THR A 77 -28.27 -32.16 1.87
C THR A 77 -28.31 -30.69 2.27
N LEU A 78 -27.28 -30.17 2.93
CA LEU A 78 -27.22 -28.76 3.34
C LEU A 78 -27.22 -27.83 2.11
N THR A 79 -27.81 -26.64 2.20
CA THR A 79 -27.68 -25.66 1.12
C THR A 79 -26.31 -24.97 1.17
N SER A 80 -25.94 -24.28 0.10
CA SER A 80 -24.70 -23.47 0.08
C SER A 80 -24.74 -22.34 1.11
N LEU A 81 -25.93 -21.80 1.40
CA LEU A 81 -26.15 -20.73 2.37
C LEU A 81 -25.95 -21.23 3.81
N ASP A 82 -26.45 -22.43 4.13
CA ASP A 82 -26.27 -23.04 5.46
C ASP A 82 -24.80 -23.30 5.76
N LEU A 83 -24.04 -23.74 4.75
CA LEU A 83 -22.60 -23.93 4.88
C LEU A 83 -21.87 -22.61 5.10
N GLU A 84 -22.23 -21.56 4.37
CA GLU A 84 -21.62 -20.22 4.53
C GLU A 84 -21.87 -19.64 5.93
N ASN A 85 -23.08 -19.81 6.45
CA ASN A 85 -23.43 -19.43 7.82
C ASN A 85 -22.61 -20.24 8.85
N LYS A 86 -22.52 -21.56 8.65
CA LYS A 86 -21.74 -22.45 9.54
C LYS A 86 -20.25 -22.10 9.53
N PHE A 87 -19.64 -21.87 8.36
CA PHE A 87 -18.25 -21.41 8.30
C PHE A 87 -18.06 -20.05 8.96
N THR A 88 -19.01 -19.13 8.79
CA THR A 88 -18.94 -17.81 9.42
C THR A 88 -18.99 -17.90 10.94
N GLU A 89 -19.87 -18.73 11.48
CA GLU A 89 -19.95 -18.99 12.92
C GLU A 89 -18.65 -19.62 13.45
N LEU A 90 -18.16 -20.67 12.78
CA LEU A 90 -16.94 -21.37 13.21
C LEU A 90 -15.69 -20.47 13.15
N ILE A 91 -15.58 -19.63 12.11
CA ILE A 91 -14.51 -18.62 12.01
C ILE A 91 -14.63 -17.63 13.16
N GLY A 92 -15.84 -17.15 13.48
CA GLY A 92 -16.07 -16.22 14.60
C GLY A 92 -15.68 -16.80 15.96
N LYS A 93 -15.83 -18.12 16.12
CA LYS A 93 -15.43 -18.86 17.35
C LYS A 93 -13.98 -19.37 17.34
N ASN A 94 -13.23 -19.17 16.25
CA ASN A 94 -11.90 -19.74 16.03
C ASN A 94 -11.83 -21.27 16.21
N TRP A 95 -12.89 -21.99 15.82
CA TRP A 95 -12.96 -23.46 15.95
C TRP A 95 -12.29 -24.16 14.76
N ASP A 96 -10.99 -24.02 14.71
CA ASP A 96 -10.14 -24.46 13.60
C ASP A 96 -10.28 -25.94 13.24
N ARG A 97 -10.41 -26.81 14.25
CA ARG A 97 -10.54 -28.26 14.03
C ARG A 97 -11.83 -28.57 13.27
N ASP A 98 -12.92 -27.95 13.68
CA ASP A 98 -14.24 -28.17 13.09
C ASP A 98 -14.34 -27.57 11.69
N ILE A 99 -13.66 -26.45 11.44
CA ILE A 99 -13.54 -25.86 10.09
C ILE A 99 -12.81 -26.84 9.17
N VAL A 100 -11.68 -27.38 9.59
CA VAL A 100 -10.88 -28.34 8.79
C VAL A 100 -11.67 -29.62 8.54
N GLU A 101 -12.36 -30.14 9.55
CA GLU A 101 -13.22 -31.30 9.41
C GLU A 101 -14.35 -31.05 8.40
N LEU A 102 -15.01 -29.89 8.49
CA LEU A 102 -16.07 -29.48 7.58
C LEU A 102 -15.56 -29.31 6.13
N ILE A 103 -14.37 -28.74 5.94
CA ILE A 103 -13.72 -28.64 4.61
C ILE A 103 -13.44 -30.02 4.04
N ASN A 104 -12.90 -30.94 4.85
CA ASN A 104 -12.62 -32.30 4.40
C ASN A 104 -13.90 -33.07 4.05
N GLN A 105 -14.97 -32.89 4.82
CA GLN A 105 -16.28 -33.44 4.48
C GLN A 105 -16.81 -32.87 3.16
N CYS A 106 -16.70 -31.55 2.94
CA CYS A 106 -17.05 -30.93 1.65
C CYS A 106 -16.19 -31.45 0.49
N LYS A 107 -14.89 -31.70 0.75
CA LYS A 107 -13.92 -32.28 -0.19
C LYS A 107 -14.32 -33.69 -0.63
N GLU A 108 -14.71 -34.54 0.32
CA GLU A 108 -15.14 -35.92 0.03
C GLU A 108 -16.49 -35.98 -0.67
N CYS A 109 -17.43 -35.12 -0.28
CA CYS A 109 -18.74 -35.01 -0.94
C CYS A 109 -18.70 -34.24 -2.27
N LYS A 110 -17.52 -33.75 -2.71
CA LYS A 110 -17.35 -32.87 -3.88
C LYS A 110 -18.31 -31.67 -3.90
N LYS A 111 -18.62 -31.13 -2.71
CA LYS A 111 -19.58 -30.05 -2.56
C LYS A 111 -18.91 -28.72 -2.86
N LEU A 112 -19.48 -27.97 -3.81
CA LEU A 112 -18.94 -26.70 -4.25
C LEU A 112 -19.32 -25.58 -3.28
N LEU A 113 -18.33 -24.99 -2.63
CA LEU A 113 -18.49 -23.80 -1.81
C LEU A 113 -18.54 -22.55 -2.68
N THR A 114 -19.25 -21.52 -2.20
CA THR A 114 -19.26 -20.22 -2.88
C THR A 114 -17.85 -19.62 -2.88
N TYR A 115 -17.49 -18.92 -3.96
CA TYR A 115 -16.19 -18.25 -4.06
C TYR A 115 -15.95 -17.27 -2.90
N ALA A 116 -17.02 -16.61 -2.43
CA ALA A 116 -16.98 -15.73 -1.26
C ALA A 116 -16.52 -16.47 0.01
N THR A 117 -17.08 -17.67 0.27
CA THR A 117 -16.72 -18.50 1.42
C THR A 117 -15.27 -18.99 1.33
N VAL A 118 -14.87 -19.51 0.17
CA VAL A 118 -13.48 -19.97 -0.07
C VAL A 118 -12.48 -18.82 0.14
N LYS A 119 -12.77 -17.65 -0.43
CA LYS A 119 -11.95 -16.44 -0.26
C LYS A 119 -11.88 -15.98 1.20
N LYS A 120 -12.99 -16.07 1.95
CA LYS A 120 -13.05 -15.73 3.38
C LYS A 120 -12.17 -16.67 4.21
N LEU A 121 -12.23 -17.98 3.95
CA LEU A 121 -11.39 -18.98 4.61
C LEU A 121 -9.90 -18.75 4.32
N PHE A 122 -9.54 -18.55 3.06
CA PHE A 122 -8.16 -18.24 2.67
C PHE A 122 -7.64 -16.96 3.35
N ARG A 123 -8.44 -15.89 3.36
CA ARG A 123 -8.08 -14.63 4.03
C ARG A 123 -7.89 -14.85 5.54
N HIS A 124 -8.81 -15.54 6.20
CA HIS A 124 -8.70 -15.80 7.64
C HIS A 124 -7.40 -16.55 7.98
N TYR A 125 -7.08 -17.63 7.27
CA TYR A 125 -5.89 -18.42 7.60
C TYR A 125 -4.57 -17.82 7.15
N SER A 126 -4.55 -17.08 6.04
CA SER A 126 -3.34 -16.36 5.61
C SER A 126 -3.00 -15.20 6.55
N MET A 127 -3.99 -14.44 7.01
CA MET A 127 -3.78 -13.35 7.97
C MET A 127 -3.39 -13.84 9.37
N ASN A 128 -3.76 -15.08 9.73
CA ASN A 128 -3.42 -15.69 11.01
C ASN A 128 -2.12 -16.53 10.97
N GLY A 129 -1.36 -16.49 9.87
CA GLY A 129 -0.09 -17.22 9.74
C GLY A 129 -0.23 -18.74 9.84
N ARG A 130 -1.30 -19.32 9.30
CA ARG A 130 -1.62 -20.77 9.33
C ARG A 130 -1.44 -21.45 7.96
N PRO A 131 -0.19 -21.60 7.46
CA PRO A 131 0.06 -22.15 6.12
C PRO A 131 -0.47 -23.57 5.94
N GLU A 132 -0.47 -24.39 7.00
CA GLU A 132 -0.99 -25.76 6.98
C GLU A 132 -2.49 -25.81 6.62
N LYS A 133 -3.29 -24.86 7.11
CA LYS A 133 -4.72 -24.81 6.81
C LYS A 133 -5.00 -24.21 5.44
N VAL A 134 -4.16 -23.28 5.00
CA VAL A 134 -4.22 -22.78 3.62
C VAL A 134 -4.00 -23.93 2.63
N ALA A 135 -3.03 -24.82 2.90
CA ALA A 135 -2.79 -26.00 2.07
C ALA A 135 -4.02 -26.94 1.99
N ILE A 136 -4.71 -27.16 3.12
CA ILE A 136 -5.95 -27.96 3.14
C ILE A 136 -7.03 -27.36 2.24
N ILE A 137 -7.17 -26.04 2.22
CA ILE A 137 -8.14 -25.36 1.34
C ILE A 137 -7.69 -25.44 -0.13
N GLN A 138 -6.39 -25.36 -0.42
CA GLN A 138 -5.85 -25.57 -1.76
C GLN A 138 -6.16 -26.98 -2.27
N GLU A 139 -5.98 -28.02 -1.45
CA GLU A 139 -6.35 -29.40 -1.81
C GLU A 139 -7.85 -29.54 -2.08
N TYR A 140 -8.69 -28.91 -1.24
CA TYR A 140 -10.14 -28.86 -1.47
C TYR A 140 -10.45 -28.25 -2.84
N CYS A 141 -9.88 -27.09 -3.16
CA CYS A 141 -10.09 -26.42 -4.45
C CYS A 141 -9.60 -27.29 -5.61
N LEU A 142 -8.43 -27.93 -5.49
CA LEU A 142 -7.89 -28.82 -6.52
C LEU A 142 -8.83 -30.01 -6.80
N LYS A 143 -9.45 -30.60 -5.77
CA LYS A 143 -10.34 -31.78 -5.93
C LYS A 143 -11.73 -31.41 -6.43
N VAL A 144 -12.28 -30.27 -5.97
CA VAL A 144 -13.68 -29.89 -6.23
C VAL A 144 -13.83 -29.00 -7.47
N ASP A 145 -12.90 -28.08 -7.70
CA ASP A 145 -12.91 -27.18 -8.87
C ASP A 145 -11.48 -26.95 -9.40
N PRO A 146 -10.90 -27.94 -10.10
CA PRO A 146 -9.53 -27.87 -10.63
C PRO A 146 -9.33 -26.72 -11.61
N VAL A 147 -10.38 -26.31 -12.34
CA VAL A 147 -10.32 -25.25 -13.35
C VAL A 147 -10.14 -23.90 -12.66
N SER A 148 -10.99 -23.59 -11.69
CA SER A 148 -10.84 -22.35 -10.91
C SER A 148 -9.55 -22.34 -10.10
N TYR A 149 -9.13 -23.48 -9.55
CA TYR A 149 -7.85 -23.62 -8.85
C TYR A 149 -6.66 -23.19 -9.71
N ARG A 150 -6.56 -23.70 -10.94
CA ARG A 150 -5.47 -23.32 -11.87
C ARG A 150 -5.58 -21.87 -12.33
N ARG A 151 -6.79 -21.38 -12.62
CA ARG A 151 -7.04 -20.00 -13.05
C ARG A 151 -6.58 -18.97 -12.01
N ASN A 152 -6.66 -19.29 -10.72
CA ASN A 152 -6.25 -18.42 -9.62
C ASN A 152 -4.78 -18.62 -9.18
N GLY A 153 -3.93 -19.23 -10.03
CA GLY A 153 -2.52 -19.47 -9.71
C GLY A 153 -2.35 -20.37 -8.50
N GLU A 154 -3.18 -21.42 -8.41
CA GLU A 154 -3.18 -22.42 -7.35
C GLU A 154 -3.42 -21.83 -5.95
N PHE A 155 -3.90 -20.58 -5.87
CA PHE A 155 -4.06 -19.79 -4.64
C PHE A 155 -2.76 -19.64 -3.82
N LEU A 156 -1.60 -19.80 -4.46
CA LEU A 156 -0.29 -19.78 -3.80
C LEU A 156 0.04 -18.45 -3.12
N HIS A 157 -0.57 -17.34 -3.56
CA HIS A 157 -0.42 -16.05 -2.92
C HIS A 157 -0.93 -16.03 -1.46
N TYR A 158 -1.98 -16.80 -1.14
CA TYR A 158 -2.43 -16.96 0.24
C TYR A 158 -1.45 -17.76 1.09
N LEU A 159 -0.82 -18.79 0.50
CA LEU A 159 0.19 -19.59 1.17
C LEU A 159 1.46 -18.76 1.44
N ALA A 160 1.92 -18.02 0.44
CA ALA A 160 3.03 -17.09 0.58
C ALA A 160 2.77 -16.06 1.69
N LYS A 161 1.56 -15.49 1.73
CA LYS A 161 1.17 -14.56 2.80
C LYS A 161 1.19 -15.22 4.17
N ALA A 162 0.63 -16.43 4.29
CA ALA A 162 0.64 -17.17 5.55
C ALA A 162 2.05 -17.44 6.07
N GLU A 163 2.99 -17.83 5.19
CA GLU A 163 4.39 -18.06 5.55
C GLU A 163 5.08 -16.77 5.97
N CYS A 164 4.87 -15.66 5.26
CA CYS A 164 5.42 -14.36 5.65
C CYS A 164 4.91 -13.90 7.03
N ILE A 165 3.59 -14.00 7.29
CA ILE A 165 2.99 -13.62 8.57
C ILE A 165 3.47 -14.53 9.72
N LYS A 166 3.74 -15.80 9.43
CA LYS A 166 4.33 -16.74 10.39
C LYS A 166 5.80 -16.41 10.74
N GLY A 167 6.44 -15.51 9.99
CA GLY A 167 7.85 -15.13 10.15
C GLY A 167 8.81 -15.81 9.17
N ASN A 168 8.31 -16.70 8.30
CA ASN A 168 9.10 -17.40 7.29
C ASN A 168 9.14 -16.61 5.97
N SER A 169 9.60 -15.35 6.02
CA SER A 169 9.56 -14.45 4.85
C SER A 169 10.30 -14.99 3.63
N ASP A 170 11.45 -15.67 3.81
CA ASP A 170 12.19 -16.26 2.68
C ASP A 170 11.38 -17.37 1.98
N LYS A 171 10.71 -18.22 2.75
CA LYS A 171 9.81 -19.24 2.19
C LYS A 171 8.59 -18.61 1.50
N GLY A 172 7.98 -17.60 2.11
CA GLY A 172 6.85 -16.90 1.48
C GLY A 172 7.24 -16.21 0.16
N LEU A 173 8.39 -15.55 0.13
CA LEU A 173 8.87 -14.84 -1.06
C LEU A 173 9.41 -15.77 -2.15
N SER A 174 10.02 -16.91 -1.80
CA SER A 174 10.37 -17.95 -2.78
C SER A 174 9.14 -18.58 -3.45
N ILE A 175 8.02 -18.74 -2.71
CA ILE A 175 6.74 -19.15 -3.30
C ILE A 175 6.27 -18.09 -4.31
N LEU A 176 6.28 -16.81 -3.94
CA LEU A 176 5.91 -15.73 -4.86
C LEU A 176 6.82 -15.67 -6.09
N LYS A 177 8.14 -15.82 -5.93
CA LYS A 177 9.10 -15.91 -7.03
C LYS A 177 8.72 -17.03 -8.00
N SER A 178 8.43 -18.21 -7.46
CA SER A 178 8.01 -19.37 -8.26
C SER A 178 6.70 -19.12 -9.00
N CYS A 179 5.74 -18.46 -8.34
CA CYS A 179 4.48 -18.05 -8.97
C CYS A 179 4.70 -17.03 -10.09
N TYR A 180 5.55 -16.04 -9.86
CA TYR A 180 5.87 -14.99 -10.82
C TYR A 180 6.56 -15.54 -12.08
N LYS A 181 7.37 -16.59 -11.93
CA LYS A 181 7.97 -17.34 -13.02
C LYS A 181 6.97 -18.22 -13.76
N LYS A 182 6.05 -18.89 -13.05
CA LYS A 182 5.10 -19.88 -13.59
C LYS A 182 3.88 -19.24 -14.27
N TYR A 183 3.37 -18.13 -13.74
CA TYR A 183 2.12 -17.51 -14.18
C TYR A 183 2.33 -16.06 -14.63
N ASP A 184 2.79 -15.90 -15.87
CA ASP A 184 3.06 -14.59 -16.47
C ASP A 184 1.80 -13.69 -16.48
N SER A 185 0.63 -14.25 -16.81
CA SER A 185 -0.65 -13.53 -16.82
C SER A 185 -1.10 -13.00 -15.46
N LEU A 186 -0.51 -13.50 -14.36
CA LEU A 186 -0.84 -13.10 -12.98
C LEU A 186 0.21 -12.17 -12.37
N ARG A 187 1.24 -11.73 -13.12
CA ARG A 187 2.30 -10.85 -12.59
C ARG A 187 1.76 -9.54 -12.01
N SER A 188 0.83 -8.87 -12.71
CA SER A 188 0.17 -7.66 -12.19
C SER A 188 -0.52 -7.91 -10.84
N PHE A 189 -1.15 -9.07 -10.68
CA PHE A 189 -1.77 -9.47 -9.42
C PHE A 189 -0.72 -9.73 -8.33
N TYR A 190 0.38 -10.42 -8.64
CA TYR A 190 1.45 -10.67 -7.67
C TYR A 190 2.18 -9.41 -7.24
N ARG A 191 2.32 -8.39 -8.10
CA ARG A 191 2.83 -7.07 -7.72
C ARG A 191 2.04 -6.45 -6.57
N ILE A 192 0.71 -6.56 -6.61
CA ILE A 192 -0.17 -6.07 -5.54
C ILE A 192 0.08 -6.83 -4.25
N ILE A 193 0.18 -8.16 -4.31
CA ILE A 193 0.47 -9.00 -3.15
C ILE A 193 1.84 -8.68 -2.56
N PHE A 194 2.86 -8.50 -3.40
CA PHE A 194 4.21 -8.18 -2.97
C PHE A 194 4.25 -6.85 -2.19
N ARG A 195 3.57 -5.82 -2.72
CA ARG A 195 3.40 -4.52 -2.04
C ARG A 195 2.73 -4.67 -0.68
N GLU A 196 1.66 -5.46 -0.59
CA GLU A 196 0.96 -5.70 0.68
C GLU A 196 1.87 -6.39 1.71
N LEU A 197 2.67 -7.37 1.29
CA LEU A 197 3.60 -8.07 2.20
C LEU A 197 4.76 -7.18 2.66
N ILE A 198 5.27 -6.29 1.80
CA ILE A 198 6.24 -5.27 2.20
C ILE A 198 5.64 -4.39 3.29
N GLN A 199 4.44 -3.86 3.05
CA GLN A 199 3.78 -2.96 3.99
C GLN A 199 3.55 -3.64 5.34
N ASP A 200 3.07 -4.88 5.34
CA ASP A 200 2.87 -5.68 6.55
C ASP A 200 4.23 -5.87 7.29
N SER A 201 5.33 -6.08 6.58
CA SER A 201 6.65 -6.32 7.19
C SER A 201 7.24 -5.08 7.84
N VAL A 202 7.11 -3.92 7.21
CA VAL A 202 7.55 -2.62 7.78
C VAL A 202 6.68 -2.25 8.99
N LEU A 203 5.35 -2.41 8.88
CA LEU A 203 4.44 -2.11 9.99
C LEU A 203 4.66 -3.02 11.21
N ASN A 204 5.01 -4.29 10.98
CA ASN A 204 5.32 -5.25 12.04
C ASN A 204 6.77 -5.18 12.54
N ARG A 205 7.60 -4.28 11.97
CA ARG A 205 9.00 -4.02 12.38
C ARG A 205 9.89 -5.26 12.39
N SER A 206 9.73 -6.13 11.41
CA SER A 206 10.57 -7.32 11.30
C SER A 206 11.82 -7.00 10.48
N GLU A 207 12.89 -6.52 11.13
CA GLU A 207 14.16 -6.16 10.45
C GLU A 207 14.74 -7.33 9.65
N ALA A 208 14.71 -8.54 10.21
CA ALA A 208 15.14 -9.76 9.51
C ALA A 208 14.30 -10.01 8.25
N SER A 209 12.98 -9.77 8.30
CA SER A 209 12.15 -9.84 7.11
C SER A 209 12.55 -8.78 6.08
N LEU A 210 12.81 -7.53 6.49
CA LEU A 210 13.18 -6.45 5.57
C LEU A 210 14.47 -6.76 4.79
N VAL A 211 15.48 -7.35 5.44
CA VAL A 211 16.70 -7.82 4.75
C VAL A 211 16.37 -8.86 3.68
N ILE A 212 15.46 -9.80 3.98
CA ILE A 212 14.99 -10.78 3.00
C ILE A 212 14.22 -10.08 1.88
N PHE A 213 13.32 -9.13 2.18
CA PHE A 213 12.59 -8.38 1.16
C PHE A 213 13.55 -7.64 0.21
N LYS A 214 14.57 -6.95 0.75
CA LYS A 214 15.61 -6.30 -0.04
C LYS A 214 16.20 -7.24 -1.10
N LYS A 215 16.62 -8.45 -0.67
CA LYS A 215 17.14 -9.47 -1.59
C LYS A 215 16.16 -9.80 -2.71
N TYR A 216 14.89 -10.02 -2.41
CA TYR A 216 13.91 -10.39 -3.43
C TYR A 216 13.51 -9.22 -4.34
N VAL A 217 13.41 -7.98 -3.86
CA VAL A 217 13.04 -6.86 -4.73
C VAL A 217 14.14 -6.52 -5.74
N LEU A 218 15.41 -6.62 -5.33
CA LEU A 218 16.54 -6.51 -6.25
C LEU A 218 16.54 -7.65 -7.26
N LEU A 219 16.34 -8.88 -6.78
CA LEU A 219 16.24 -10.05 -7.66
C LEU A 219 15.12 -9.91 -8.71
N PHE A 220 13.96 -9.39 -8.33
CA PHE A 220 12.84 -9.21 -9.27
C PHE A 220 13.13 -8.12 -10.31
N SER A 221 13.80 -7.04 -9.86
CA SER A 221 14.28 -5.98 -10.73
C SER A 221 15.28 -6.52 -11.75
N ASP A 222 16.24 -7.35 -11.32
CA ASP A 222 17.31 -7.84 -12.18
C ASP A 222 16.87 -8.97 -13.12
N GLU A 223 16.09 -9.95 -12.63
CA GLU A 223 15.69 -11.13 -13.42
C GLU A 223 14.60 -10.82 -14.45
N TRP A 224 13.69 -9.87 -14.17
CA TRP A 224 12.52 -9.59 -15.01
C TRP A 224 12.37 -8.15 -15.46
N SER A 225 13.33 -7.27 -15.12
CA SER A 225 13.20 -5.82 -15.34
C SER A 225 11.89 -5.26 -14.75
N ASP A 226 11.39 -5.89 -13.69
CA ASP A 226 10.22 -5.45 -12.97
C ASP A 226 10.63 -4.67 -11.74
N HIS A 227 10.79 -3.36 -11.92
CA HIS A 227 11.23 -2.45 -10.87
C HIS A 227 10.10 -2.07 -9.90
N TYR A 228 8.86 -2.52 -10.15
CA TYR A 228 7.72 -2.14 -9.33
C TYR A 228 7.86 -2.53 -7.85
N PRO A 229 8.23 -3.78 -7.50
CA PRO A 229 8.43 -4.16 -6.10
C PRO A 229 9.57 -3.38 -5.43
N LEU A 230 10.63 -3.08 -6.19
CA LEU A 230 11.79 -2.30 -5.71
C LEU A 230 11.39 -0.87 -5.35
N VAL A 231 10.65 -0.19 -6.22
CA VAL A 231 10.13 1.16 -5.96
C VAL A 231 9.16 1.16 -4.77
N CYS A 232 8.27 0.16 -4.66
CA CYS A 232 7.37 0.02 -3.52
C CYS A 232 8.14 -0.13 -2.21
N PHE A 233 9.17 -0.97 -2.20
CA PHE A 233 9.99 -1.23 -1.02
C PHE A 233 10.73 0.01 -0.56
N TRP A 234 11.44 0.66 -1.48
CA TRP A 234 12.11 1.93 -1.21
C TRP A 234 11.13 2.99 -0.69
N HIS A 235 9.98 3.16 -1.34
CA HIS A 235 9.00 4.18 -0.95
C HIS A 235 8.52 4.00 0.49
N ILE A 236 8.21 2.77 0.89
CA ILE A 236 7.74 2.47 2.25
C ILE A 236 8.86 2.70 3.28
N CYS A 237 10.10 2.32 2.95
CA CYS A 237 11.28 2.58 3.78
C CYS A 237 11.56 4.08 3.94
N TRP A 238 11.58 4.83 2.84
CA TRP A 238 11.82 6.28 2.81
C TRP A 238 10.76 7.08 3.59
N ALA A 239 9.48 6.69 3.45
CA ALA A 239 8.37 7.33 4.14
C ALA A 239 8.26 6.92 5.62
N SER A 240 9.01 5.91 6.07
CA SER A 240 9.00 5.46 7.46
C SER A 240 9.55 6.54 8.40
N ASN A 241 9.06 6.53 9.63
CA ASN A 241 9.59 7.34 10.73
C ASN A 241 10.75 6.65 11.48
N TRP A 242 11.06 5.40 11.12
CA TRP A 242 12.12 4.63 11.76
C TRP A 242 13.43 4.80 11.03
N PHE A 243 14.49 5.07 11.79
CA PHE A 243 15.82 5.27 11.24
C PHE A 243 16.36 4.02 10.52
N SER A 244 16.13 2.81 11.06
CA SER A 244 16.59 1.57 10.41
C SER A 244 15.94 1.33 9.06
N ASP A 245 14.65 1.63 8.91
CA ASP A 245 13.95 1.58 7.62
C ASP A 245 14.51 2.62 6.64
N GLN A 246 14.78 3.84 7.11
CA GLN A 246 15.34 4.91 6.29
C GLN A 246 16.74 4.55 5.77
N MET A 247 17.60 4.01 6.65
CA MET A 247 18.93 3.52 6.27
C MET A 247 18.86 2.42 5.21
N LEU A 248 17.89 1.51 5.32
CA LEU A 248 17.68 0.47 4.31
C LEU A 248 17.22 1.08 2.98
N GLY A 249 16.40 2.13 3.03
CA GLY A 249 16.03 2.94 1.88
C GLY A 249 17.24 3.55 1.17
N ASP A 250 18.17 4.13 1.92
CA ASP A 250 19.38 4.73 1.38
C ASP A 250 20.33 3.68 0.78
N GLU A 251 20.48 2.54 1.46
CA GLU A 251 21.30 1.42 0.97
C GLU A 251 20.75 0.85 -0.35
N LEU A 252 19.43 0.86 -0.57
CA LEU A 252 18.82 0.46 -1.84
C LEU A 252 19.20 1.41 -2.98
N LEU A 253 19.29 2.71 -2.71
CA LEU A 253 19.69 3.70 -3.71
C LEU A 253 21.15 3.54 -4.10
N GLU A 254 22.01 3.26 -3.12
CA GLU A 254 23.43 2.99 -3.35
C GLU A 254 23.65 1.70 -4.16
N THR A 255 22.71 0.75 -4.10
CA THR A 255 22.82 -0.54 -4.78
C THR A 255 22.19 -0.54 -6.18
N SER A 256 21.32 0.42 -6.51
CA SER A 256 20.51 0.36 -7.72
C SER A 256 20.40 1.72 -8.45
N ASP A 257 21.19 1.86 -9.51
CA ASP A 257 21.14 3.03 -10.40
C ASP A 257 19.76 3.19 -11.06
N VAL A 258 19.10 2.08 -11.38
CA VAL A 258 17.75 2.08 -11.97
C VAL A 258 16.75 2.70 -10.99
N LEU A 259 16.82 2.35 -9.71
CA LEU A 259 15.96 2.92 -8.69
C LEU A 259 16.22 4.43 -8.55
N LEU A 260 17.49 4.84 -8.52
CA LEU A 260 17.87 6.26 -8.45
C LEU A 260 17.28 7.06 -9.63
N GLY A 261 17.38 6.53 -10.85
CA GLY A 261 16.78 7.14 -12.03
C GLY A 261 15.26 7.30 -11.92
N ILE A 262 14.55 6.24 -11.50
CA ILE A 262 13.09 6.28 -11.30
C ILE A 262 12.71 7.33 -10.24
N ILE A 263 13.49 7.45 -9.17
CA ILE A 263 13.23 8.41 -8.10
C ILE A 263 13.45 9.83 -8.58
N GLY A 264 14.49 10.09 -9.37
CA GLY A 264 14.69 11.39 -10.02
C GLY A 264 13.45 11.81 -10.81
N GLU A 265 13.02 10.96 -11.75
CA GLU A 265 11.86 11.22 -12.60
C GLU A 265 10.57 11.46 -11.81
N LYS A 266 10.41 10.80 -10.65
CA LYS A 266 9.18 10.82 -9.85
C LYS A 266 9.30 11.62 -8.55
N ALA A 267 10.40 12.31 -8.31
CA ALA A 267 10.70 13.00 -7.05
C ALA A 267 9.60 13.98 -6.65
N THR A 268 9.10 14.75 -7.64
CA THR A 268 7.99 15.69 -7.43
C THR A 268 6.72 14.97 -6.97
N ALA A 269 6.37 13.82 -7.57
CA ALA A 269 5.19 13.06 -7.18
C ALA A 269 5.31 12.52 -5.75
N PHE A 270 6.48 11.97 -5.39
CA PHE A 270 6.77 11.52 -4.02
C PHE A 270 6.66 12.66 -3.01
N SER A 271 7.20 13.84 -3.32
CA SER A 271 7.09 15.00 -2.43
C SER A 271 5.65 15.46 -2.21
N ILE A 272 4.81 15.47 -3.26
CA ILE A 272 3.40 15.86 -3.16
C ILE A 272 2.66 14.87 -2.24
N MET A 273 2.98 13.59 -2.35
CA MET A 273 2.37 12.55 -1.53
C MET A 273 2.77 12.68 -0.06
N ALA A 274 4.07 12.78 0.24
CA ALA A 274 4.55 12.95 1.62
C ALA A 274 3.96 14.20 2.30
N LEU A 275 3.84 15.32 1.58
CA LEU A 275 3.24 16.55 2.11
C LEU A 275 1.74 16.45 2.35
N LYS A 276 1.01 15.61 1.60
CA LYS A 276 -0.41 15.33 1.89
C LYS A 276 -0.57 14.62 3.24
N ASP A 277 0.41 13.79 3.61
CA ASP A 277 0.46 13.09 4.90
C ASP A 277 1.16 13.91 5.99
N PHE A 278 1.42 15.21 5.73
CA PHE A 278 2.13 16.12 6.63
C PHE A 278 3.56 15.65 7.00
N ASN A 279 4.15 14.78 6.19
CA ASN A 279 5.50 14.27 6.38
C ASN A 279 6.52 15.15 5.65
N GLU A 280 6.77 16.34 6.21
CA GLU A 280 7.77 17.27 5.67
C GLU A 280 9.19 16.71 5.75
N ASP A 281 9.48 15.94 6.79
CA ASP A 281 10.78 15.33 7.06
C ASP A 281 11.21 14.35 5.95
N ALA A 282 10.27 13.54 5.43
CA ALA A 282 10.52 12.71 4.26
C ALA A 282 10.90 13.53 3.01
N VAL A 283 10.26 14.69 2.80
CA VAL A 283 10.61 15.59 1.67
C VAL A 283 11.99 16.20 1.85
N VAL A 284 12.37 16.58 3.07
CA VAL A 284 13.72 17.07 3.37
C VAL A 284 14.77 15.98 3.12
N ARG A 285 14.52 14.72 3.53
CA ARG A 285 15.39 13.59 3.19
C ARG A 285 15.50 13.36 1.69
N LEU A 286 14.40 13.49 0.95
CA LEU A 286 14.42 13.39 -0.50
C LEU A 286 15.29 14.50 -1.12
N LEU A 287 15.18 15.74 -0.64
CA LEU A 287 16.04 16.85 -1.07
C LEU A 287 17.53 16.57 -0.78
N GLN A 288 17.85 16.03 0.39
CA GLN A 288 19.22 15.62 0.74
C GLN A 288 19.73 14.51 -0.19
N THR A 289 18.89 13.54 -0.51
CA THR A 289 19.21 12.46 -1.45
C THR A 289 19.51 13.01 -2.84
N LEU A 290 18.66 13.90 -3.37
CA LEU A 290 18.86 14.50 -4.68
C LEU A 290 20.16 15.33 -4.73
N LEU A 291 20.52 16.03 -3.65
CA LEU A 291 21.81 16.71 -3.55
C LEU A 291 22.99 15.73 -3.50
N LYS A 292 22.89 14.65 -2.74
CA LYS A 292 23.93 13.61 -2.62
C LYS A 292 24.31 13.02 -4.00
N TYR A 293 23.32 12.88 -4.88
CA TYR A 293 23.50 12.33 -6.23
C TYR A 293 23.52 13.41 -7.34
N GLU A 294 23.75 14.68 -6.99
CA GLU A 294 23.91 15.79 -7.93
C GLU A 294 22.70 16.03 -8.88
N MET A 295 21.50 15.62 -8.46
CA MET A 295 20.25 15.71 -9.23
C MET A 295 19.59 17.09 -9.06
N MET A 296 20.28 18.14 -9.52
CA MET A 296 19.90 19.53 -9.25
C MET A 296 18.57 19.94 -9.90
N THR A 297 18.23 19.41 -11.07
CA THR A 297 16.97 19.75 -11.76
C THR A 297 15.77 19.26 -10.96
N GLU A 298 15.83 18.02 -10.49
CA GLU A 298 14.83 17.37 -9.65
C GLU A 298 14.76 18.02 -8.27
N TYR A 299 15.92 18.34 -7.69
CA TYR A 299 16.02 19.06 -6.42
C TYR A 299 15.24 20.37 -6.46
N VAL A 300 15.44 21.18 -7.51
CA VAL A 300 14.74 22.46 -7.69
C VAL A 300 13.23 22.24 -7.79
N ALA A 301 12.78 21.22 -8.52
CA ALA A 301 11.37 20.90 -8.66
C ALA A 301 10.72 20.53 -7.31
N VAL A 302 11.38 19.67 -6.53
CA VAL A 302 10.91 19.29 -5.18
C VAL A 302 10.93 20.48 -4.23
N LEU A 303 11.96 21.32 -4.29
CA LEU A 303 12.07 22.52 -3.46
C LEU A 303 10.92 23.50 -3.74
N GLN A 304 10.56 23.69 -5.00
CA GLN A 304 9.40 24.52 -5.38
C GLN A 304 8.09 23.95 -4.83
N VAL A 305 7.92 22.62 -4.80
CA VAL A 305 6.75 21.96 -4.20
C VAL A 305 6.69 22.22 -2.70
N LEU A 306 7.81 22.02 -2.00
CA LEU A 306 7.92 22.27 -0.56
C LEU A 306 7.65 23.75 -0.24
N PHE A 307 8.22 24.67 -1.01
CA PHE A 307 7.99 26.11 -0.82
C PHE A 307 6.52 26.49 -1.00
N ASN A 308 5.85 25.97 -2.04
CA ASN A 308 4.41 26.18 -2.23
C ASN A 308 3.58 25.66 -1.06
N TYR A 309 3.96 24.52 -0.49
CA TYR A 309 3.30 23.95 0.67
C TYR A 309 3.49 24.84 1.92
N LYS A 310 4.72 25.31 2.17
CA LYS A 310 5.03 26.25 3.26
C LYS A 310 4.28 27.58 3.13
N LEU A 311 4.22 28.14 1.93
CA LEU A 311 3.41 29.34 1.62
C LEU A 311 1.93 29.11 1.94
N ARG A 312 1.38 27.97 1.53
CA ARG A 312 -0.04 27.63 1.78
C ARG A 312 -0.35 27.53 3.28
N ASN A 313 0.61 27.03 4.06
CA ASN A 313 0.49 26.89 5.51
C ASN A 313 0.88 28.16 6.28
N ARG A 314 1.26 29.24 5.59
CA ARG A 314 1.77 30.49 6.17
C ARG A 314 2.98 30.30 7.09
N ASP A 315 3.84 29.32 6.78
CA ASP A 315 5.07 29.09 7.52
C ASP A 315 6.19 30.03 7.03
N ILE A 316 6.24 31.23 7.61
CA ILE A 316 7.22 32.28 7.26
C ILE A 316 8.65 31.80 7.54
N ARG A 317 8.85 31.11 8.67
CA ARG A 317 10.17 30.62 9.08
C ARG A 317 10.68 29.58 8.08
N GLY A 318 9.85 28.60 7.73
CA GLY A 318 10.20 27.60 6.72
C GLY A 318 10.46 28.21 5.34
N CYS A 319 9.68 29.20 4.93
CA CYS A 319 9.94 29.92 3.68
C CYS A 319 11.27 30.69 3.70
N THR A 320 11.60 31.35 4.82
CA THR A 320 12.87 32.08 4.98
C THR A 320 14.07 31.13 4.88
N GLU A 321 13.98 29.97 5.53
CA GLU A 321 15.03 28.96 5.52
C GLU A 321 15.24 28.38 4.11
N ILE A 322 14.17 28.12 3.37
CA ILE A 322 14.26 27.70 1.96
C ILE A 322 14.95 28.76 1.10
N ILE A 323 14.63 30.05 1.26
CA ILE A 323 15.27 31.14 0.51
C ILE A 323 16.77 31.22 0.85
N ARG A 324 17.12 31.13 2.13
CA ARG A 324 18.53 31.10 2.54
C ARG A 324 19.28 29.91 1.94
N ASN A 325 18.67 28.73 1.90
CA ASN A 325 19.27 27.56 1.24
C ASN A 325 19.41 27.75 -0.27
N CYS A 326 18.45 28.41 -0.91
CA CYS A 326 18.54 28.78 -2.33
C CYS A 326 19.76 29.68 -2.60
N GLU A 327 20.00 30.67 -1.74
CA GLU A 327 21.17 31.56 -1.85
C GLU A 327 22.50 30.81 -1.71
N VAL A 328 22.60 29.91 -0.73
CA VAL A 328 23.81 29.10 -0.50
C VAL A 328 24.10 28.16 -1.68
N LEU A 329 23.07 27.55 -2.26
CA LEU A 329 23.19 26.60 -3.36
C LEU A 329 23.18 27.25 -4.75
N GLY A 330 23.08 28.59 -4.84
CA GLY A 330 23.02 29.30 -6.12
C GLY A 330 21.76 29.01 -6.94
N VAL A 331 20.67 28.60 -6.29
CA VAL A 331 19.39 28.25 -6.92
C VAL A 331 18.44 29.44 -6.84
N THR A 332 17.65 29.69 -7.88
CA THR A 332 16.61 30.72 -7.87
C THR A 332 15.21 30.12 -7.91
N LEU A 333 14.33 30.58 -7.02
CA LEU A 333 12.91 30.26 -7.08
C LEU A 333 12.19 31.09 -8.15
N PRO A 334 11.14 30.55 -8.79
CA PRO A 334 10.28 31.29 -9.71
C PRO A 334 9.72 32.60 -9.11
N SER A 335 9.71 33.68 -9.90
CA SER A 335 9.28 35.03 -9.45
C SER A 335 7.85 35.07 -8.92
N ASN A 336 6.96 34.20 -9.42
CA ASN A 336 5.60 34.08 -8.91
C ASN A 336 5.55 33.57 -7.45
N GLN A 337 6.46 32.68 -7.06
CA GLN A 337 6.58 32.18 -5.69
C GLN A 337 7.20 33.24 -4.77
N GLN A 338 8.25 33.92 -5.24
CA GLN A 338 8.85 35.06 -4.53
C GLN A 338 7.83 36.18 -4.26
N GLY A 339 7.03 36.54 -5.26
CA GLY A 339 5.96 37.54 -5.11
C GLY A 339 4.89 37.13 -4.10
N ARG A 340 4.51 35.85 -4.05
CA ARG A 340 3.58 35.32 -3.03
C ARG A 340 4.17 35.39 -1.63
N TYR A 341 5.46 35.09 -1.49
CA TYR A 341 6.18 35.20 -0.22
C TYR A 341 6.24 36.65 0.28
N ILE A 342 6.63 37.59 -0.58
CA ILE A 342 6.65 39.03 -0.25
C ILE A 342 5.26 39.51 0.18
N LYS A 343 4.22 39.11 -0.54
CA LYS A 343 2.84 39.45 -0.17
C LYS A 343 2.48 38.91 1.22
N MET A 344 2.85 37.67 1.53
CA MET A 344 2.65 37.10 2.86
C MET A 344 3.35 37.91 3.95
N LEU A 345 4.59 38.37 3.73
CA LEU A 345 5.34 39.20 4.69
C LEU A 345 4.71 40.59 4.91
N ILE A 346 4.10 41.17 3.87
CA ILE A 346 3.42 42.47 3.96
C ILE A 346 2.08 42.31 4.69
N ASP A 347 1.30 41.29 4.34
CA ASP A 347 -0.03 41.04 4.90
C ASP A 347 0.04 40.64 6.39
N ASP A 348 1.10 39.94 6.84
CA ASP A 348 1.28 39.51 8.23
C ASP A 348 1.48 40.69 9.21
N LYS A 349 2.02 41.82 8.73
CA LYS A 349 2.14 43.06 9.52
C LYS A 349 0.81 43.78 9.73
N SER A 350 -0.26 43.38 9.04
CA SER A 350 -1.56 44.07 9.04
C SER A 350 -2.69 43.34 9.77
N GLN A 351 -2.47 42.11 10.26
CA GLN A 351 -3.50 41.31 10.94
C GLN A 351 -3.15 40.96 12.39
N LYS A 352 -3.45 41.90 13.32
CA LYS A 352 -3.97 41.52 14.65
C LYS A 352 -5.39 40.97 14.46
N TRP A 353 -5.54 39.73 14.00
CA TRP A 353 -6.86 39.09 13.91
C TRP A 353 -6.86 37.77 14.68
N THR A 354 -7.61 37.80 15.77
CA THR A 354 -8.16 36.68 16.52
C THR A 354 -8.66 35.59 15.58
N LYS A 355 -7.97 34.45 15.58
CA LYS A 355 -8.53 33.09 15.67
C LYS A 355 -7.38 32.12 15.79
N GLU A 356 -7.22 31.57 16.99
CA GLU A 356 -6.44 30.37 17.19
C GLU A 356 -6.87 29.30 16.16
N PRO A 357 -5.94 28.54 15.57
CA PRO A 357 -6.29 27.25 15.02
C PRO A 357 -6.85 26.43 16.18
N THR A 358 -8.01 25.80 16.00
CA THR A 358 -8.56 24.86 16.97
C THR A 358 -7.59 23.69 17.12
N LYS A 359 -6.60 23.87 18.00
CA LYS A 359 -5.80 22.78 18.55
C LYS A 359 -6.79 21.93 19.33
N THR A 360 -7.03 20.71 18.87
CA THR A 360 -7.49 19.66 19.79
C THR A 360 -6.39 19.53 20.84
N PRO A 361 -6.69 19.62 22.14
CA PRO A 361 -5.67 19.67 23.17
C PRO A 361 -5.00 18.30 23.26
N PHE A 362 -3.74 18.21 22.81
CA PHE A 362 -2.82 17.20 23.29
C PHE A 362 -2.60 17.48 24.78
N LYS A 363 -3.06 16.56 25.64
CA LYS A 363 -2.71 16.57 27.05
C LYS A 363 -1.20 16.42 27.17
N ASP A 364 -0.60 17.36 27.89
CA ASP A 364 0.80 17.40 28.28
C ASP A 364 1.27 16.07 28.86
N PHE A 365 2.20 15.40 28.17
CA PHE A 365 3.11 14.44 28.81
C PHE A 365 4.42 15.18 29.07
N LYS A 366 4.61 15.60 30.32
CA LYS A 366 5.90 16.10 30.82
C LYS A 366 6.84 14.91 31.00
N LEU A 367 7.88 14.82 30.17
CA LEU A 367 9.08 14.05 30.50
C LEU A 367 9.87 14.82 31.56
N LYS A 368 10.04 14.21 32.73
CA LYS A 368 11.13 14.55 33.66
C LYS A 368 12.30 13.64 33.31
N PHE A 369 13.49 14.24 33.32
CA PHE A 369 14.79 13.62 33.09
C PHE A 369 15.02 12.34 33.89
#